data_AF-A0A060ZEP0-F1
#
_entry.id   AF-A0A060ZEP0-F1
#
_cell.length_a   1.000
_cell.length_b   1.000
_cell.length_c   1.000
_cell.angle_alpha   90.00
_cell.angle_beta   90.00
_cell.angle_gamma   90.00
#
_symmetry.space_group_name_H-M   'P 1'
#
loop_
_entity.id
_entity.type
_entity.pdbx_description
1 polymer ?
#
loop_
_entity_poly.entity_id
_entity_poly.type
_entity_poly.pdbx_seq_one_letter_code
_entity_poly.pdbx_strand_id
1 'polypeptide(L)'
;MCEGNLRVQNTVQSGARVLFGDDLRLDWDGRGRVLLKLGPVWAGHTCGLCGNYNGNQGDDFLSAAGLVEAGPQAFGQSWRINGDCDSTHRQDTDPCSLNPKRGKHTHTHTHTHTHTHTHTHTHTHTHTHTHTHTHTHTHTHTHTHTHTH
;
A
#
# COMPACT_ATOMS: atom_id res chain seq x y z
N MET A 1 2.69 -25.34 -10.33
CA MET A 1 3.10 -26.10 -9.14
C MET A 1 3.68 -25.11 -8.15
N CYS A 2 3.02 -24.85 -7.02
CA CYS A 2 3.57 -24.02 -5.95
C CYS A 2 4.30 -24.94 -4.97
N GLU A 3 5.52 -25.37 -5.32
CA GLU A 3 6.40 -26.06 -4.37
C GLU A 3 7.05 -25.03 -3.44
N GLY A 4 6.33 -24.66 -2.40
CA GLY A 4 6.83 -23.78 -1.34
C GLY A 4 6.64 -24.44 0.02
N ASN A 5 7.68 -24.44 0.85
CA ASN A 5 7.55 -24.91 2.22
C ASN A 5 6.82 -23.85 3.06
N LEU A 6 5.60 -24.18 3.51
CA LEU A 6 4.87 -23.38 4.48
C LEU A 6 5.51 -23.52 5.86
N ARG A 7 5.85 -22.40 6.49
CA ARG A 7 6.38 -22.37 7.86
C ARG A 7 5.60 -21.37 8.69
N VAL A 8 5.11 -21.83 9.84
CA VAL A 8 4.41 -20.99 10.82
C VAL A 8 5.26 -20.91 12.08
N GLN A 9 5.45 -19.69 12.58
CA GLN A 9 6.25 -19.40 13.76
C GLN A 9 5.43 -18.50 14.70
N ASN A 10 5.38 -18.84 15.98
CA ASN A 10 4.86 -17.93 17.00
C ASN A 10 5.87 -16.81 17.25
N THR A 11 5.40 -15.58 17.35
CA THR A 11 6.22 -14.42 17.73
C THR A 11 5.95 -14.03 19.18
N VAL A 12 6.72 -13.07 19.72
CA VAL A 12 6.53 -12.59 21.10
C VAL A 12 5.14 -11.96 21.25
N GLN A 13 4.42 -12.25 22.34
CA GLN A 13 3.05 -11.76 22.62
C GLN A 13 2.05 -12.04 21.49
N SER A 14 1.40 -13.21 21.54
CA SER A 14 0.19 -13.58 20.77
C SER A 14 0.27 -13.47 19.23
N GLY A 15 1.40 -13.07 18.67
CA GLY A 15 1.58 -12.87 17.25
C GLY A 15 2.01 -14.14 16.53
N ALA A 16 1.92 -14.09 15.20
CA ALA A 16 2.31 -15.18 14.33
C ALA A 16 3.07 -14.63 13.11
N ARG A 17 4.04 -15.41 12.64
CA ARG A 17 4.70 -15.21 11.37
C ARG A 17 4.44 -16.42 10.48
N VAL A 18 3.99 -16.16 9.27
CA VAL A 18 3.81 -17.17 8.23
C VAL A 18 4.80 -16.87 7.11
N LEU A 19 5.54 -17.89 6.69
CA LEU A 19 6.48 -17.85 5.57
C LEU A 19 6.06 -18.89 4.56
N PHE A 20 6.08 -18.54 3.28
CA PHE A 20 5.85 -19.48 2.18
C PHE A 20 6.95 -19.29 1.13
N GLY A 21 7.86 -20.26 1.05
CA GLY A 21 9.11 -20.10 0.28
C GLY A 21 9.93 -18.90 0.79
N ASP A 22 10.67 -18.28 -0.12
CA ASP A 22 11.47 -17.07 0.16
C ASP A 22 10.75 -15.76 -0.24
N ASP A 23 9.61 -15.87 -0.92
CA ASP A 23 8.93 -14.75 -1.57
C ASP A 23 7.66 -14.28 -0.86
N LEU A 24 7.20 -14.94 0.21
CA LEU A 24 6.03 -14.50 0.95
C LEU A 24 6.28 -14.56 2.45
N ARG A 25 6.02 -13.43 3.12
CA ARG A 25 6.04 -13.31 4.57
C ARG A 25 4.84 -12.51 5.05
N LEU A 26 4.10 -13.07 5.99
CA LEU A 26 3.03 -12.40 6.72
C LEU A 26 3.41 -12.34 8.21
N ASP A 27 3.42 -11.14 8.78
CA ASP A 27 3.56 -10.92 10.23
C ASP A 27 2.24 -10.40 10.78
N TRP A 28 1.69 -11.07 11.78
CA TRP A 28 0.58 -10.59 12.60
C TRP A 28 1.08 -10.36 14.03
N ASP A 29 0.73 -9.20 14.60
CA ASP A 29 1.24 -8.78 15.90
C ASP A 29 0.34 -9.12 17.09
N GLY A 30 -0.75 -9.87 16.86
CA GLY A 30 -1.71 -10.22 17.91
C GLY A 30 -2.67 -9.10 18.31
N ARG A 31 -2.48 -7.87 17.80
CA ARG A 31 -3.23 -6.66 18.19
C ARG A 31 -3.95 -5.97 17.04
N GLY A 32 -3.86 -6.54 15.84
CA GLY A 32 -4.62 -6.10 14.66
C GLY A 32 -3.76 -5.59 13.52
N ARG A 33 -2.43 -5.48 13.68
CA ARG A 33 -1.55 -5.14 12.57
C ARG A 33 -1.14 -6.40 11.83
N VAL A 34 -1.34 -6.39 10.51
CA VAL A 34 -0.84 -7.39 9.58
C VAL A 34 0.13 -6.72 8.61
N LEU A 35 1.33 -7.28 8.47
CA LEU A 35 2.33 -6.85 7.50
C LEU A 35 2.57 -7.98 6.50
N LEU A 36 2.17 -7.76 5.25
CA LEU A 36 2.44 -8.66 4.15
C LEU A 36 3.65 -8.16 3.35
N LYS A 37 4.61 -9.04 3.10
CA LYS A 37 5.75 -8.81 2.23
C LYS A 37 5.76 -9.87 1.14
N LEU A 38 5.86 -9.41 -0.10
CA LEU A 38 5.91 -10.23 -1.29
C LEU A 38 7.22 -9.97 -2.04
N GLY A 39 7.81 -11.02 -2.58
CA GLY A 39 8.95 -10.97 -3.49
C GLY A 39 8.51 -10.58 -4.90
N PRO A 40 9.46 -10.15 -5.77
CA PRO A 40 9.15 -9.65 -7.11
C PRO A 40 8.42 -10.64 -8.04
N VAL A 41 8.51 -11.95 -7.75
CA VAL A 41 7.78 -12.99 -8.49
C VAL A 41 6.27 -12.81 -8.47
N TRP A 42 5.74 -12.09 -7.48
CA TRP A 42 4.31 -11.80 -7.33
C TRP A 42 3.87 -10.52 -8.05
N ALA A 43 4.78 -9.77 -8.69
CA ALA A 43 4.44 -8.52 -9.37
C ALA A 43 3.40 -8.75 -10.46
N GLY A 44 2.29 -8.00 -10.43
CA GLY A 44 1.17 -8.17 -11.37
C GLY A 44 0.31 -9.42 -11.16
N HIS A 45 0.60 -10.23 -10.12
CA HIS A 45 -0.11 -11.49 -9.83
C HIS A 45 -0.94 -11.41 -8.55
N THR A 46 -1.12 -10.21 -7.99
CA THR A 46 -1.96 -9.99 -6.82
C THR A 46 -3.26 -9.29 -7.19
N CYS A 47 -4.24 -9.39 -6.31
CA CYS A 47 -5.46 -8.61 -6.36
C CYS A 47 -6.03 -8.49 -4.94
N GLY A 48 -6.91 -7.52 -4.71
CA GLY A 48 -7.51 -7.28 -3.40
C GLY A 48 -7.19 -5.89 -2.86
N LEU A 49 -7.43 -5.70 -1.57
CA LEU A 49 -7.27 -4.41 -0.90
C LEU A 49 -5.83 -3.86 -0.89
N CYS A 50 -4.84 -4.68 -1.22
CA CYS A 50 -3.43 -4.28 -1.33
C CYS A 50 -2.98 -4.04 -2.79
N GLY A 51 -3.91 -3.97 -3.74
CA GLY A 51 -3.62 -3.71 -5.14
C GLY A 51 -3.07 -4.93 -5.90
N ASN A 52 -2.56 -4.68 -7.10
CA ASN A 52 -2.11 -5.71 -8.03
C ASN A 52 -0.57 -5.82 -8.15
N TYR A 53 0.16 -4.99 -7.39
CA TYR A 53 1.62 -5.02 -7.30
C TYR A 53 2.33 -4.91 -8.67
N ASN A 54 1.76 -4.16 -9.62
CA ASN A 54 2.33 -3.96 -10.96
C ASN A 54 3.25 -2.72 -11.06
N GLY A 55 3.38 -1.93 -10.00
CA GLY A 55 4.18 -0.70 -9.95
C GLY A 55 3.44 0.56 -10.40
N ASN A 56 2.17 0.46 -10.79
CA ASN A 56 1.29 1.57 -11.11
C ASN A 56 0.31 1.82 -9.96
N GLN A 57 0.44 2.96 -9.28
CA GLN A 57 -0.48 3.30 -8.18
C GLN A 57 -1.86 3.77 -8.68
N GLY A 58 -1.96 4.14 -9.96
CA GLY A 58 -3.19 4.68 -10.55
C GLY A 58 -4.32 3.66 -10.70
N ASP A 59 -4.01 2.36 -10.68
CA ASP A 59 -4.97 1.26 -10.74
C ASP A 59 -5.00 0.41 -9.47
N ASP A 60 -4.40 0.85 -8.36
CA ASP A 60 -4.45 0.09 -7.11
C ASP A 60 -5.89 -0.07 -6.56
N PHE A 61 -6.81 0.80 -6.97
CA PHE A 61 -8.25 0.68 -6.68
C PHE A 61 -9.02 -0.17 -7.71
N LEU A 62 -8.39 -1.22 -8.25
CA LEU A 62 -9.04 -2.18 -9.15
C LEU A 62 -9.99 -3.10 -8.38
N SER A 63 -11.29 -3.06 -8.69
CA SER A 63 -12.26 -4.00 -8.14
C SER A 63 -12.10 -5.41 -8.72
N ALA A 64 -12.73 -6.39 -8.07
CA ALA A 64 -12.79 -7.77 -8.59
C ALA A 64 -13.45 -7.87 -9.97
N ALA A 65 -14.26 -6.87 -10.37
CA ALA A 65 -14.86 -6.78 -11.70
C ALA A 65 -13.93 -6.18 -12.77
N GLY A 66 -12.70 -5.81 -12.41
CA GLY A 66 -11.73 -5.19 -13.32
C GLY A 66 -11.97 -3.70 -13.60
N LEU A 67 -12.75 -3.03 -12.74
CA LEU A 67 -13.03 -1.60 -12.84
C LEU A 67 -12.19 -0.82 -11.83
N VAL A 68 -11.63 0.32 -12.23
CA VAL A 68 -10.96 1.23 -11.30
C VAL A 68 -12.00 2.08 -10.58
N GLU A 69 -12.06 1.93 -9.26
CA GLU A 69 -13.03 2.64 -8.42
C GLU A 69 -12.60 4.07 -8.12
N ALA A 70 -13.57 4.99 -7.99
CA ALA A 70 -13.31 6.42 -7.82
C ALA A 70 -12.73 6.79 -6.44
N GLY A 71 -12.70 5.87 -5.48
CA GLY A 71 -12.18 6.14 -4.15
C GLY A 71 -12.14 4.95 -3.22
N PRO A 72 -11.51 5.10 -2.04
CA PRO A 72 -11.19 3.99 -1.14
C PRO A 72 -12.42 3.30 -0.56
N GLN A 73 -13.54 4.01 -0.40
CA GLN A 73 -14.78 3.44 0.12
C GLN A 73 -15.43 2.51 -0.92
N ALA A 74 -15.64 2.99 -2.15
CA ALA A 74 -16.20 2.17 -3.23
C ALA A 74 -15.31 0.95 -3.51
N PHE A 75 -13.99 1.17 -3.57
CA PHE A 75 -12.99 0.12 -3.67
C PHE A 75 -13.10 -0.92 -2.55
N GLY A 76 -13.10 -0.50 -1.28
CA GLY A 76 -13.20 -1.40 -0.14
C GLY A 76 -14.50 -2.22 -0.12
N GLN A 77 -15.61 -1.62 -0.54
CA GLN A 77 -16.90 -2.31 -0.66
C GLN A 77 -16.91 -3.37 -1.77
N SER A 78 -16.17 -3.13 -2.86
CA SER A 78 -16.10 -4.07 -3.99
C SER A 78 -15.39 -5.39 -3.67
N TRP A 79 -14.58 -5.42 -2.61
CA TRP A 79 -13.79 -6.59 -2.18
C TRP A 79 -14.43 -7.38 -1.02
N ARG A 80 -15.70 -7.11 -0.71
CA ARG A 80 -16.41 -7.81 0.36
C ARG A 80 -16.61 -9.28 0.03
N ILE A 81 -16.29 -10.16 0.99
CA ILE A 81 -16.49 -11.61 0.85
C ILE A 81 -17.93 -12.01 1.21
N ASN A 82 -18.54 -11.32 2.18
CA ASN A 82 -19.92 -11.58 2.60
C ASN A 82 -20.86 -10.44 2.17
N GLY A 83 -21.90 -10.80 1.42
CA GLY A 83 -22.97 -9.90 0.96
C GLY A 83 -23.84 -9.34 2.08
N ASP A 84 -23.83 -10.00 3.25
CA ASP A 84 -24.64 -9.63 4.41
C ASP A 84 -23.96 -8.59 5.33
N CYS A 85 -22.74 -8.14 5.00
CA CYS A 85 -22.12 -7.03 5.70
C CYS A 85 -22.83 -5.71 5.38
N ASP A 86 -23.18 -4.94 6.40
CA ASP A 86 -23.77 -3.62 6.20
C ASP A 86 -22.80 -2.70 5.44
N SER A 87 -23.32 -1.90 4.52
CA SER A 87 -22.49 -0.96 3.77
C SER A 87 -22.02 0.12 4.74
N THR A 88 -20.74 0.06 5.14
CA THR A 88 -20.17 1.04 6.06
C THR A 88 -20.25 2.43 5.42
N HIS A 89 -21.09 3.29 5.99
CA HIS A 89 -21.08 4.71 5.68
C HIS A 89 -19.76 5.31 6.18
N ARG A 90 -19.21 6.26 5.42
CA ARG A 90 -18.02 6.99 5.82
C ARG A 90 -18.31 7.68 7.14
N GLN A 91 -17.64 7.28 8.22
CA GLN A 91 -17.61 8.09 9.43
C GLN A 91 -16.62 9.22 9.16
N ASP A 92 -17.11 10.30 8.54
CA ASP A 92 -16.33 11.52 8.29
C ASP A 92 -16.05 12.32 9.56
N THR A 93 -16.61 11.89 10.70
CA THR A 93 -16.33 12.54 11.97
C THR A 93 -14.97 12.11 12.46
N ASP A 94 -14.05 13.07 12.54
CA ASP A 94 -12.75 12.89 13.16
C ASP A 94 -12.91 12.34 14.59
N PRO A 95 -12.34 11.15 14.91
CA PRO A 95 -12.38 10.57 16.25
C PRO A 95 -11.84 11.51 17.34
N CYS A 96 -10.88 12.39 17.00
CA CYS A 96 -10.34 13.38 17.93
C CYS A 96 -11.36 14.48 18.28
N SER A 97 -12.26 14.80 17.34
CA SER A 97 -13.37 15.73 17.56
C SER A 97 -14.48 15.12 18.41
N LEU A 98 -14.71 13.81 18.29
CA LEU A 98 -15.65 13.07 19.13
C LEU A 98 -15.14 12.89 20.57
N ASN A 99 -13.81 12.83 20.76
CA ASN A 99 -13.20 12.72 22.07
C ASN A 99 -12.05 13.72 22.28
N PRO A 100 -12.36 15.01 22.53
CA PRO A 100 -11.35 16.05 22.69
C PRO A 100 -10.40 15.81 23.87
N LYS A 101 -10.85 15.06 24.89
CA LYS A 101 -10.01 14.69 26.05
C LYS A 101 -8.90 13.72 25.65
N ARG A 102 -9.20 12.73 24.80
CA ARG A 102 -8.18 11.81 24.26
C ARG A 102 -7.31 12.48 23.21
N GLY A 103 -7.87 13.37 22.38
CA GLY A 103 -7.11 14.11 21.37
C GLY A 103 -5.91 14.90 21.91
N LYS A 104 -5.98 15.40 23.15
CA LYS A 104 -4.86 16.10 23.81
C LYS A 104 -3.63 15.23 24.07
N HIS A 105 -3.79 13.91 24.10
CA HIS A 105 -2.72 12.94 24.32
C HIS A 105 -2.30 12.24 23.02
N THR A 106 -2.88 12.64 21.89
CA THR A 106 -2.57 12.09 20.57
C THR A 106 -1.55 13.00 19.87
N HIS A 107 -0.59 12.41 19.15
CA HIS A 107 0.33 13.15 18.29
C HIS A 107 0.08 12.78 16.84
N THR A 108 -0.02 13.80 15.98
CA THR A 108 -0.14 13.63 14.53
C THR A 108 1.26 13.53 13.94
N HIS A 109 1.54 12.48 13.17
CA HIS A 109 2.78 12.37 12.41
C HIS A 109 2.46 12.46 10.92
N THR A 110 3.07 13.43 10.24
CA THR A 110 2.92 13.62 8.80
C THR A 110 4.10 12.95 8.10
N HIS A 111 3.83 11.93 7.28
CA HIS A 111 4.85 11.34 6.41
C HIS A 111 4.73 11.94 5.01
N THR A 112 5.83 12.51 4.53
CA THR A 112 5.97 13.03 3.17
C THR A 112 6.67 11.97 2.31
N HIS A 113 5.97 11.41 1.33
CA HIS A 113 6.60 10.53 0.33
C HIS A 113 6.97 11.36 -0.90
N THR A 114 8.27 11.34 -1.24
CA THR A 114 8.83 12.00 -2.43
C THR A 114 9.09 10.95 -3.49
N HIS A 115 8.38 11.01 -4.62
CA HIS A 115 8.67 10.18 -5.80
C HIS A 115 9.52 10.98 -6.80
N THR A 116 10.67 10.43 -7.18
CA THR A 116 11.59 11.01 -8.17
C THR A 116 11.54 10.21 -9.46
N HIS A 117 11.09 10.82 -10.56
CA HIS A 117 11.16 10.22 -11.90
C HIS A 117 12.33 10.81 -12.69
N THR A 118 13.20 9.93 -13.21
CA THR A 118 14.34 10.29 -14.06
C THR A 118 14.03 9.95 -15.52
N HIS A 119 13.91 10.96 -16.39
CA HIS A 119 13.79 10.75 -17.83
C HIS A 119 15.16 10.89 -18.51
N THR A 120 15.59 9.84 -19.22
CA THR A 120 16.82 9.84 -20.03
C THR A 120 16.44 9.97 -21.51
N HIS A 121 16.79 11.10 -22.14
CA HIS A 121 16.65 11.26 -23.59
C HIS A 121 17.91 10.77 -24.31
N THR A 122 17.78 9.71 -25.11
CA THR A 122 18.86 9.20 -25.98
C THR A 122 18.73 9.82 -27.36
N HIS A 123 19.61 10.78 -27.70
CA HIS A 123 19.70 11.34 -29.05
C HIS A 123 20.82 10.64 -29.82
N THR A 124 20.49 10.06 -30.98
CA THR A 124 21.48 9.42 -31.87
C THR A 124 21.74 10.35 -33.05
N HIS A 125 22.94 10.96 -33.17
CA HIS A 125 23.45 11.37 -34.48
C HIS A 125 24.97 11.62 -34.56
N THR A 126 25.48 11.27 -35.74
CA THR A 126 26.83 11.30 -36.30
C THR A 126 27.61 12.61 -36.11
N HIS A 127 28.86 12.48 -35.64
CA HIS A 127 29.95 13.47 -35.61
C HIS A 127 29.54 14.95 -35.41
N THR A 128 29.41 15.39 -34.16
CA THR A 128 29.94 16.65 -33.58
C THR A 128 29.62 16.63 -32.07
N HIS A 129 30.55 17.08 -31.23
CA HIS A 129 30.52 16.94 -29.76
C HIS A 129 29.18 17.40 -29.15
N THR A 130 28.50 16.51 -28.41
CA THR A 130 27.17 16.75 -27.81
C THR A 130 27.28 16.86 -26.28
N HIS A 131 26.62 17.87 -25.68
CA HIS A 131 26.48 18.02 -24.23
C HIS A 131 25.15 17.42 -23.75
N THR A 132 25.20 16.55 -22.73
CA THR A 132 24.02 15.92 -22.10
C THR A 132 23.48 16.83 -21.00
N HIS A 133 22.20 17.20 -21.06
CA HIS A 133 21.50 17.87 -19.96
C HIS A 133 20.46 16.93 -19.34
N THR A 134 20.47 16.85 -18.01
CA THR A 134 19.55 16.04 -17.20
C THR A 134 18.58 16.98 -16.49
N HIS A 135 17.27 16.77 -16.64
CA HIS A 135 16.24 17.48 -15.89
C HIS A 135 15.57 16.55 -14.87
N THR A 136 15.40 17.03 -13.64
CA THR A 136 14.78 16.31 -12.53
C THR A 136 13.46 16.98 -12.16
N HIS A 137 12.36 16.22 -12.11
CA HIS A 137 11.05 16.69 -11.64
C HIS A 137 10.65 15.96 -10.36
N THR A 138 10.16 16.73 -9.38
CA THR A 138 9.78 16.25 -8.03
C THR A 138 8.28 16.45 -7.81
N HIS A 139 7.56 15.38 -7.49
CA HIS A 139 6.16 15.44 -7.05
C HIS A 139 6.02 15.01 -5.58
N THR A 140 5.22 15.76 -4.81
CA THR A 140 5.03 15.59 -3.37
C THR A 140 3.59 15.19 -3.07
N HIS A 141 3.38 14.04 -2.43
CA HIS A 141 2.07 13.62 -1.90
C HIS A 141 2.12 13.52 -0.38
N THR A 142 1.08 14.04 0.29
CA THR A 142 0.98 14.12 1.75
C THR A 142 -0.09 13.15 2.26
N HIS A 143 0.29 12.23 3.14
CA HIS A 143 -0.65 11.34 3.85
C HIS A 143 -0.50 11.49 5.37
N THR A 144 -1.65 11.57 6.07
CA THR A 144 -1.72 11.82 7.51
C THR A 144 -2.12 10.54 8.25
N HIS A 145 -1.30 10.08 9.19
CA HIS A 145 -1.61 8.94 10.08
C HIS A 145 -1.62 9.37 11.55
N THR A 146 -2.55 8.80 12.32
CA THR A 146 -2.78 9.12 13.74
C THR A 146 -2.50 7.90 14.61
N HIS A 147 -1.63 8.03 15.62
CA HIS A 147 -1.34 6.98 16.60
C HIS A 147 -1.72 7.41 18.02
N THR A 148 -2.27 6.49 18.80
CA THR A 148 -2.72 6.70 20.19
C THR A 148 -1.80 5.98 21.17
N HIS A 149 -1.42 6.63 22.26
CA HIS A 149 -0.52 6.12 23.30
C HIS A 149 -1.25 5.65 24.56
#